data_AF-A0A9P7F5N7-F1
#
_entry.id   AF-A0A9P7F5N7-F1
#
_cell.length_a   1.000
_cell.length_b   1.000
_cell.length_c   1.000
_cell.angle_alpha   90.00
_cell.angle_beta   90.00
_cell.angle_gamma   90.00
#
_symmetry.space_group_name_H-M   'P 1'
#
loop_
_entity.id
_entity.type
_entity.pdbx_description
1 polymer ?
#
loop_
_entity_poly.entity_id
_entity_poly.type
_entity_poly.pdbx_seq_one_letter_code
_entity_poly.pdbx_strand_id
1 'polypeptide(L)'
;TPLWRKDDEGKTVCNVCGLYYKLHGSACPISMKSDIIRKRSQHHARAQHSSLTEPPSASNTPGTPSVMEETVSERVLVQQAQVLLRLRGAAA
;
A
#
# COMPACT_ATOMS: atom_id res chain seq x y z
N THR A 1 -5.40 14.05 -10.09
CA THR A 1 -4.84 13.29 -8.94
C THR A 1 -4.86 11.82 -9.25
N PRO A 2 -3.72 11.09 -9.16
CA PRO A 2 -3.68 9.66 -9.49
C PRO A 2 -4.28 8.74 -8.41
N LEU A 3 -4.48 9.25 -7.19
CA LEU A 3 -5.04 8.50 -6.06
C LEU A 3 -6.08 9.35 -5.32
N TRP A 4 -7.27 8.81 -5.15
CA TRP A 4 -8.33 9.40 -4.34
C TRP A 4 -8.34 8.80 -2.94
N ARG A 5 -8.61 9.61 -1.93
CA ARG A 5 -8.75 9.21 -0.52
C ARG A 5 -10.14 9.59 -0.02
N LYS A 6 -10.55 8.99 1.10
CA LYS A 6 -11.74 9.39 1.86
C LYS A 6 -11.27 9.99 3.18
N ASP A 7 -11.82 11.13 3.54
CA ASP A 7 -11.65 11.72 4.88
C ASP A 7 -12.56 11.02 5.90
N ASP A 8 -12.42 11.36 7.18
CA ASP A 8 -13.23 10.78 8.28
C ASP A 8 -14.73 11.06 8.12
N GLU A 9 -15.07 12.16 7.44
CA GLU A 9 -16.44 12.52 7.05
C GLU A 9 -16.93 11.79 5.78
N GLY A 10 -16.13 10.87 5.24
CA GLY A 10 -16.43 10.10 4.02
C GLY A 10 -16.28 10.90 2.71
N LYS A 11 -15.88 12.16 2.78
CA LYS A 11 -15.66 13.03 1.61
C LYS A 11 -14.47 12.56 0.78
N THR A 12 -14.64 12.56 -0.54
CA THR A 12 -13.58 12.19 -1.47
C THR A 12 -12.60 13.35 -1.64
N VAL A 13 -11.33 13.12 -1.28
CA VAL A 13 -10.27 14.11 -1.42
C VAL A 13 -9.09 13.61 -2.24
N CYS A 14 -8.28 14.56 -2.70
CA CYS A 14 -7.07 14.28 -3.42
C CYS A 14 -5.98 13.71 -2.50
N ASN A 15 -5.06 12.88 -3.01
CA ASN A 15 -3.95 12.33 -2.22
C ASN A 15 -3.14 13.39 -1.48
N VAL A 16 -2.79 14.52 -2.14
CA VAL A 16 -2.03 15.61 -1.50
C VAL A 16 -2.85 16.27 -0.39
N CYS A 17 -4.14 16.49 -0.63
CA CYS A 17 -5.06 17.17 0.28
C CYS A 17 -5.19 16.38 1.59
N GLY A 18 -5.47 15.08 1.50
CA GLY A 18 -5.62 14.23 2.69
C GLY A 18 -4.30 14.01 3.44
N LEU A 19 -3.17 13.92 2.72
CA LEU A 19 -1.86 13.80 3.37
C LEU A 19 -1.46 15.09 4.09
N TYR A 20 -1.73 16.25 3.48
CA TYR A 20 -1.41 17.54 4.07
C TYR A 20 -2.20 17.78 5.36
N TYR A 21 -3.52 17.55 5.32
CA TYR A 21 -4.37 17.71 6.50
C TYR A 21 -3.93 16.79 7.65
N LYS A 22 -3.57 15.54 7.35
CA LYS A 22 -3.12 14.59 8.38
C LYS A 22 -1.76 14.95 8.99
N LEU A 23 -0.86 15.58 8.24
CA LEU A 23 0.47 15.96 8.74
C LEU A 23 0.48 17.33 9.41
N HIS A 24 -0.32 18.28 8.91
CA HIS A 24 -0.27 19.69 9.30
C HIS A 24 -1.52 20.19 10.03
N GLY A 25 -2.58 19.38 10.13
CA GLY A 25 -3.83 19.74 10.81
C GLY A 25 -4.59 20.92 10.19
N SER A 26 -4.21 21.34 8.99
CA SER A 26 -4.74 22.53 8.30
C SER A 26 -4.98 22.24 6.82
N ALA A 27 -5.79 23.07 6.16
CA ALA A 27 -6.07 22.91 4.73
C ALA A 27 -4.83 23.21 3.89
N CYS A 28 -4.64 22.46 2.80
CA CYS A 28 -3.53 22.66 1.87
C CYS A 28 -3.61 24.06 1.22
N PRO A 29 -2.59 24.92 1.37
CA PRO A 29 -2.61 26.26 0.78
C PRO A 29 -2.58 26.20 -0.75
N ILE A 30 -3.35 27.09 -1.40
CA ILE A 30 -3.54 27.13 -2.86
C ILE A 30 -2.21 27.30 -3.60
N SER A 31 -1.26 28.05 -3.01
CA SER A 31 0.06 28.27 -3.59
C SER A 31 0.88 26.99 -3.79
N MET A 32 0.62 25.92 -3.03
CA MET A 32 1.37 24.65 -3.15
C MET A 32 0.66 23.66 -4.09
N LYS A 33 -0.55 23.98 -4.56
CA LYS A 33 -1.30 23.13 -5.46
C LYS A 33 -0.83 23.37 -6.89
N SER A 34 -0.46 22.29 -7.58
CA SER A 34 -0.08 22.31 -8.99
C SER A 34 -1.06 21.46 -9.80
N ASP A 35 -1.49 21.98 -10.95
CA ASP A 35 -2.37 21.24 -11.88
C ASP A 35 -1.59 20.22 -12.73
N ILE A 36 -0.28 20.42 -12.85
CA ILE A 36 0.60 19.56 -13.63
C ILE A 36 1.02 18.35 -12.78
N ILE A 37 0.61 17.16 -13.22
CA ILE A 37 1.01 15.89 -12.60
C ILE A 37 2.42 15.50 -13.10
N ARG A 38 3.43 15.67 -12.25
CA ARG A 38 4.80 15.20 -12.55
C ARG A 38 4.91 13.69 -12.33
N LYS A 39 5.37 12.96 -13.35
CA LYS A 39 5.67 11.53 -13.25
C LYS A 39 7.02 11.33 -12.57
N ARG A 40 7.09 10.45 -11.56
CA ARG A 40 8.36 9.98 -11.00
C ARG A 40 8.84 8.81 -11.85
N SER A 41 10.12 8.77 -12.22
CA SER A 41 10.72 7.57 -12.81
C SER A 41 10.56 6.42 -11.82
N GLN A 42 9.71 5.46 -12.16
CA GLN A 42 9.61 4.21 -11.44
C GLN A 42 10.70 3.31 -12.01
N HIS A 43 11.77 3.07 -11.27
CA HIS A 43 12.63 1.93 -11.57
C HIS A 43 11.72 0.70 -11.48
N HIS A 44 11.41 0.08 -12.62
CA HIS A 44 10.52 -1.08 -12.72
C HIS A 44 11.12 -2.26 -11.93
N ALA A 45 10.88 -2.30 -10.62
CA ALA A 45 11.07 -3.51 -9.83
C ALA A 45 9.89 -4.44 -10.16
N ARG A 46 10.18 -5.47 -10.97
CA ARG A 46 9.29 -6.49 -11.58
C ARG A 46 8.87 -6.22 -13.03
N ALA A 47 9.85 -6.25 -13.93
CA ALA A 47 9.67 -7.07 -15.13
C ALA A 47 9.60 -8.55 -14.69
N GLN A 48 8.82 -9.37 -15.40
CA GLN A 48 8.54 -10.81 -15.19
C GLN A 48 7.21 -11.12 -14.46
N HIS A 49 6.09 -10.83 -15.12
CA HIS A 49 5.05 -11.86 -15.32
C HIS A 49 4.17 -11.47 -16.52
N SER A 50 4.68 -11.71 -17.72
CA SER A 50 3.88 -11.76 -18.94
C SER A 50 4.22 -13.07 -19.62
N SER A 51 3.44 -14.10 -19.31
CA SER A 51 3.39 -15.32 -20.10
C SER A 51 1.97 -15.85 -20.03
N LEU A 52 1.30 -15.75 -21.17
CA LEU A 52 0.01 -16.34 -21.51
C LEU A 52 0.06 -17.83 -21.22
N THR A 53 -0.79 -18.33 -20.32
CA THR A 53 -1.18 -19.75 -20.30
C THR A 53 -2.58 -19.82 -19.71
N GLU A 54 -3.47 -20.50 -20.41
CA GLU A 54 -4.89 -20.66 -20.09
C GLU A 54 -5.16 -21.08 -18.64
N PRO A 55 -6.28 -20.65 -18.03
CA PRO A 55 -6.80 -21.29 -16.84
C PRO A 55 -7.51 -22.61 -17.22
N PRO A 56 -7.21 -23.76 -16.60
CA PRO A 56 -8.06 -24.93 -16.75
C PRO A 56 -9.43 -24.64 -16.12
N SER A 57 -10.49 -24.90 -16.88
CA SER A 57 -11.86 -25.00 -16.41
C SER A 57 -11.95 -25.74 -15.08
N ALA A 58 -12.40 -25.04 -14.04
CA ALA A 58 -13.11 -25.65 -12.94
C ALA A 58 -14.05 -24.60 -12.33
N SER A 59 -15.35 -24.77 -12.63
CA SER A 59 -16.44 -24.23 -11.82
C SER A 59 -16.11 -24.39 -10.34
N ASN A 60 -16.22 -23.32 -9.56
CA ASN A 60 -16.79 -23.34 -8.21
C ASN A 60 -17.27 -21.93 -7.84
N THR A 61 -18.40 -21.94 -7.15
CA THR A 61 -19.37 -20.89 -6.84
C THR A 61 -18.86 -19.74 -5.95
N PRO A 62 -19.61 -18.61 -5.84
CA PRO A 62 -19.23 -17.49 -5.00
C PRO A 62 -19.57 -17.76 -3.52
N GLY A 63 -18.55 -17.63 -2.66
CA GLY A 63 -18.69 -17.72 -1.22
C GLY A 63 -17.71 -16.79 -0.52
N THR A 64 -18.21 -15.66 -0.02
CA THR A 64 -17.59 -14.91 1.08
C THR A 64 -17.45 -15.86 2.29
N PRO A 65 -16.32 -15.84 3.00
CA PRO A 65 -16.41 -15.40 4.38
C PRO A 65 -15.25 -14.50 4.83
N SER A 66 -15.64 -13.52 5.66
CA SER A 66 -14.82 -12.72 6.57
C SER A 66 -13.69 -13.50 7.24
N VAL A 67 -12.44 -13.03 7.13
CA VAL A 67 -11.30 -13.48 7.95
C VAL A 67 -10.74 -12.31 8.78
N MET A 68 -10.98 -12.45 10.07
CA MET A 68 -10.40 -11.79 11.25
C MET A 68 -8.95 -11.29 11.17
N GLU A 69 -8.70 -10.18 11.88
CA GLU A 69 -7.45 -9.43 12.02
C GLU A 69 -6.37 -10.08 12.93
N GLU A 70 -6.48 -11.36 13.31
CA GLU A 70 -5.50 -11.93 14.27
C GLU A 70 -4.18 -12.41 13.65
N THR A 71 -4.16 -12.77 12.36
CA THR A 71 -2.97 -13.40 11.76
C THR A 71 -1.87 -12.41 11.32
N VAL A 72 -2.12 -11.10 11.42
CA VAL A 72 -1.12 -10.07 11.04
C VAL A 72 -0.04 -9.93 12.11
N SER A 73 -0.40 -10.04 13.39
CA SER A 73 0.52 -9.81 14.52
C SER A 73 1.58 -10.91 14.63
N GLU A 74 1.21 -12.17 14.41
CA GLU A 74 2.13 -13.31 14.48
C GLU A 74 3.21 -13.24 13.40
N ARG A 75 2.85 -12.82 12.18
CA ARG A 75 3.80 -12.64 11.08
C ARG A 75 4.79 -11.51 11.34
N VAL A 76 4.34 -10.42 11.97
CA VAL A 76 5.20 -9.28 12.32
C VAL A 76 6.22 -9.67 13.40
N LEU A 77 5.82 -10.47 14.38
CA LEU A 77 6.73 -10.93 15.44
C LEU A 77 7.79 -11.90 14.89
N VAL A 78 7.40 -12.83 14.00
CA VAL A 78 8.33 -13.73 13.30
C VAL A 78 9.31 -12.94 12.45
N GLN A 79 8.85 -11.88 11.78
CA GLN A 79 9.73 -11.01 10.99
C GLN A 79 10.74 -10.25 11.88
N GLN A 80 10.33 -9.77 13.06
CA GLN A 80 11.25 -9.11 14.01
C GLN A 80 12.28 -10.07 14.60
N ALA A 81 11.89 -11.30 14.92
CA ALA A 81 12.81 -12.32 15.44
C ALA A 81 13.89 -12.70 14.42
N GLN A 82 13.56 -12.79 13.13
CA GLN A 82 14.52 -13.05 12.06
C GLN A 82 15.53 -11.91 11.87
N VAL A 83 15.12 -10.65 12.07
CA VAL A 83 16.02 -9.49 11.97
C VAL A 83 17.03 -9.47 13.12
N LEU A 84 16.59 -9.74 14.35
CA LEU A 84 17.47 -9.82 15.53
C LEU A 84 18.48 -10.96 15.43
N LEU A 85 18.10 -12.11 14.84
CA LEU A 85 19.01 -13.23 14.64
C LEU A 85 20.12 -12.90 13.61
N ARG A 86 19.79 -12.09 12.59
CA ARG A 86 20.77 -11.61 11.60
C ARG A 86 21.75 -10.58 12.19
N LEU A 87 21.29 -9.72 13.11
CA LEU A 87 22.16 -8.75 13.76
C LEU A 87 23.14 -9.40 14.76
N ARG A 88 22.75 -10.52 15.39
CA ARG A 88 23.63 -11.30 16.28
C ARG A 88 24.69 -12.13 15.55
N GLY A 89 24.53 -12.38 14.24
CA GLY A 89 25.49 -13.14 13.44
C GLY A 89 26.61 -12.31 12.79
N ALA A 90 26.57 -10.98 12.91
CA ALA A 90 27.53 -10.06 12.28
C ALA A 90 28.68 -9.63 13.19
N ALA A 91 28.82 -10.24 14.38
CA ALA A 91 29.93 -10.03 15.29
C ALA A 91 30.72 -11.34 15.47
N ALA A 92 31.57 -11.65 14.49
CA ALA A 92 32.70 -12.56 14.59
C ALA A 92 33.79 -12.10 13.61
#